data_AF-K2CDA3-F1
#
_entry.id   AF-K2CDA3-F1
#
_cell.length_a   1.000
_cell.length_b   1.000
_cell.length_c   1.000
_cell.angle_alpha   90.00
_cell.angle_beta   90.00
_cell.angle_gamma   90.00
#
_symmetry.space_group_name_H-M   'P 1'
#
loop_
_entity.id
_entity.type
_entity.pdbx_description
1 polymer ?
#
loop_
_entity_poly.entity_id
_entity_poly.type
_entity_poly.pdbx_seq_one_letter_code
_entity_poly.pdbx_strand_id
1 'polypeptide(L)'
;MTIKNIIFHLGGVIIDIDYNRTSEAFRKLGAFNFDAIYTQSKQDNLFDNYEVGKISSNIFRDALTKKLDISVKNEEFDNAWNAMLLDLPKNRLDFIKNLRKNYKIFLFSNTNEIHLRKVFDICQKQNGFNTFDNYFDKEYYSNIFGKKKPSPDAFISILNENNIEANETLFIDDSMQHILGARQAGLHATHLSNEKSIFHTVSFIENVNNSQLKEEKSDLNLARSNCKVLAS
;
A
#
# COMPACT_ATOMS: atom_id res chain seq x y z
N MET A 1 -9.73 23.36 1.62
CA MET A 1 -8.34 22.91 1.87
C MET A 1 -7.83 22.24 0.60
N THR A 2 -6.54 21.91 0.51
CA THR A 2 -5.95 21.26 -0.69
C THR A 2 -5.03 20.12 -0.28
N ILE A 3 -4.93 19.07 -1.09
CA ILE A 3 -3.99 17.97 -0.84
C ILE A 3 -2.55 18.50 -0.75
N LYS A 4 -1.85 18.08 0.31
CA LYS A 4 -0.42 18.38 0.54
C LYS A 4 0.42 17.11 0.69
N ASN A 5 -0.22 16.00 1.02
CA ASN A 5 0.44 14.74 1.32
C ASN A 5 -0.13 13.62 0.46
N ILE A 6 0.73 12.70 0.03
CA ILE A 6 0.32 11.54 -0.75
C ILE A 6 0.95 10.29 -0.14
N ILE A 7 0.13 9.28 0.13
CA ILE A 7 0.58 7.96 0.58
C ILE A 7 0.33 6.97 -0.57
N PHE A 8 1.39 6.32 -1.05
CA PHE A 8 1.29 5.29 -2.08
C PHE A 8 1.35 3.89 -1.47
N HIS A 9 0.59 2.95 -2.03
CA HIS A 9 0.91 1.53 -1.92
C HIS A 9 2.09 1.15 -2.83
N LEU A 10 2.73 0.02 -2.55
CA LEU A 10 3.84 -0.52 -3.31
C LEU A 10 3.35 -1.50 -4.39
N GLY A 11 2.81 -2.66 -3.98
CA GLY A 11 2.35 -3.71 -4.89
C GLY A 11 1.16 -3.23 -5.73
N GLY A 12 1.16 -3.53 -7.02
CA GLY A 12 0.06 -3.16 -7.93
C GLY A 12 -0.02 -1.67 -8.28
N VAL A 13 0.69 -0.79 -7.55
CA VAL A 13 0.73 0.65 -7.79
C VAL A 13 2.09 1.10 -8.32
N ILE A 14 3.17 0.72 -7.64
CA ILE A 14 4.56 1.09 -8.00
C ILE A 14 5.28 -0.10 -8.61
N ILE A 15 5.30 -1.24 -7.91
CA ILE A 15 5.86 -2.49 -8.43
C ILE A 15 4.74 -3.34 -9.03
N ASP A 16 5.00 -3.93 -10.18
CA ASP A 16 4.07 -4.86 -10.80
C ASP A 16 4.03 -6.18 -10.02
N ILE A 17 2.84 -6.72 -9.82
CA ILE A 17 2.61 -7.97 -9.09
C ILE A 17 1.71 -8.91 -9.87
N ASP A 18 1.97 -10.21 -9.74
CA ASP A 18 1.11 -11.27 -10.27
C ASP A 18 1.03 -12.46 -9.29
N TYR A 19 -0.05 -12.50 -8.51
CA TYR A 19 -0.26 -13.55 -7.52
C TYR A 19 -0.30 -14.96 -8.12
N ASN A 20 -0.72 -15.12 -9.39
CA ASN A 20 -0.80 -16.43 -10.03
C ASN A 20 0.59 -17.07 -10.17
N ARG A 21 1.64 -16.26 -10.38
CA ARG A 21 3.01 -16.78 -10.47
C ARG A 21 3.50 -17.46 -9.20
N THR A 22 3.09 -16.95 -8.04
CA THR A 22 3.41 -17.60 -6.75
C THR A 22 2.68 -18.93 -6.64
N SER A 23 1.39 -18.96 -6.98
CA SER A 23 0.61 -20.21 -7.01
C SER A 23 1.24 -21.26 -7.94
N GLU A 24 1.54 -20.88 -9.19
CA GLU A 24 2.20 -21.76 -10.15
C GLU A 24 3.57 -22.25 -9.69
N ALA A 25 4.36 -21.38 -9.05
CA ALA A 25 5.67 -21.76 -8.54
C ALA A 25 5.57 -22.76 -7.39
N PHE A 26 4.65 -22.56 -6.44
CA PHE A 26 4.40 -23.53 -5.38
C PHE A 26 3.85 -24.85 -5.90
N ARG A 27 2.97 -24.83 -6.92
CA ARG A 27 2.50 -26.05 -7.57
C ARG A 27 3.64 -26.85 -8.21
N LYS A 28 4.63 -26.19 -8.82
CA LYS A 28 5.83 -26.85 -9.36
C LYS A 28 6.70 -27.49 -8.27
N LEU A 29 6.61 -27.00 -7.03
CA LEU A 29 7.25 -27.57 -5.85
C LEU A 29 6.42 -28.68 -5.17
N GLY A 30 5.27 -29.06 -5.75
CA GLY A 30 4.40 -30.11 -5.23
C GLY A 30 3.22 -29.62 -4.37
N ALA A 31 3.11 -28.32 -4.10
CA ALA A 31 2.01 -27.75 -3.32
C ALA A 31 0.75 -27.49 -4.19
N PHE A 32 0.10 -28.58 -4.64
CA PHE A 32 -1.08 -28.49 -5.52
C PHE A 32 -2.30 -27.81 -4.88
N ASN A 33 -2.35 -27.75 -3.56
CA ASN A 33 -3.41 -27.13 -2.75
C ASN A 33 -3.06 -25.70 -2.29
N PHE A 34 -2.02 -25.07 -2.86
CA PHE A 34 -1.54 -23.76 -2.43
C PHE A 34 -2.64 -22.70 -2.34
N ASP A 35 -3.47 -22.56 -3.38
CA ASP A 35 -4.53 -21.52 -3.41
C ASP A 35 -5.57 -21.71 -2.30
N ALA A 36 -5.93 -22.97 -2.01
CA ALA A 36 -6.87 -23.30 -0.94
C ALA A 36 -6.26 -22.97 0.43
N ILE A 37 -5.01 -23.36 0.67
CA ILE A 37 -4.30 -23.06 1.92
C ILE A 37 -4.06 -21.56 2.06
N TYR A 38 -3.68 -20.85 1.00
CA TYR A 38 -3.50 -19.40 1.01
C TYR A 38 -4.79 -18.66 1.36
N THR A 39 -5.93 -19.17 0.91
CA THR A 39 -7.25 -18.62 1.27
C THR A 39 -7.62 -18.95 2.72
N GLN A 40 -7.49 -20.21 3.15
CA GLN A 40 -7.84 -20.67 4.49
C GLN A 40 -6.93 -20.08 5.58
N SER A 41 -5.65 -19.92 5.29
CA SER A 41 -4.67 -19.38 6.23
C SER A 41 -4.89 -17.91 6.61
N LYS A 42 -5.73 -17.18 5.86
CA LYS A 42 -6.30 -15.90 6.32
C LYS A 42 -7.14 -16.05 7.59
N GLN A 43 -7.63 -17.25 7.91
CA GLN A 43 -8.39 -17.55 9.12
C GLN A 43 -7.49 -17.88 10.33
N ASP A 44 -6.27 -18.39 10.07
CA ASP A 44 -5.33 -18.83 11.12
C ASP A 44 -4.27 -17.78 11.50
N ASN A 45 -4.42 -16.54 11.03
CA ASN A 45 -3.53 -15.40 11.29
C ASN A 45 -2.03 -15.60 10.92
N LEU A 46 -1.65 -16.69 10.23
CA LEU A 46 -0.25 -16.97 9.89
C LEU A 46 0.37 -15.84 9.05
N PHE A 47 -0.32 -15.48 7.97
CA PHE A 47 0.10 -14.40 7.07
C PHE A 47 0.02 -13.05 7.77
N ASP A 48 -1.04 -12.80 8.53
CA ASP A 48 -1.22 -11.56 9.29
C ASP A 48 -0.08 -11.33 10.28
N ASN A 49 0.28 -12.36 11.05
CA ASN A 49 1.39 -12.29 11.99
C ASN A 49 2.73 -12.07 11.28
N TYR A 50 2.95 -12.68 10.12
CA TYR A 50 4.17 -12.49 9.36
C TYR A 50 4.25 -11.09 8.73
N GLU A 51 3.16 -10.60 8.15
CA GLU A 51 3.05 -9.27 7.56
C GLU A 51 3.22 -8.15 8.58
N VAL A 52 2.96 -8.38 9.86
CA VAL A 52 3.20 -7.39 10.94
C VAL A 52 4.44 -7.69 11.78
N GLY A 53 5.29 -8.62 11.32
CA GLY A 53 6.60 -8.90 11.94
C GLY A 53 6.53 -9.64 13.28
N LYS A 54 5.39 -10.25 13.63
CA LYS A 54 5.23 -11.04 14.88
C LYS A 54 5.92 -12.39 14.82
N ILE A 55 6.18 -12.93 13.63
CA ILE A 55 6.91 -14.18 13.43
C ILE A 55 8.05 -13.99 12.42
N SER A 56 9.11 -14.76 12.57
CA SER A 56 10.26 -14.71 11.66
C SER A 56 10.00 -15.44 10.35
N SER A 57 10.79 -15.14 9.32
CA SER A 57 10.77 -15.86 8.05
C SER A 57 10.93 -17.38 8.22
N ASN A 58 11.73 -17.85 9.19
CA ASN A 58 11.90 -19.28 9.44
C ASN A 58 10.60 -19.93 9.97
N ILE A 59 9.95 -19.30 10.94
CA ILE A 59 8.66 -19.78 11.47
C ILE A 59 7.60 -19.79 10.37
N PHE A 60 7.57 -18.75 9.53
CA PHE A 60 6.63 -18.67 8.40
C PHE A 60 6.87 -19.80 7.38
N ARG A 61 8.12 -20.03 6.97
CA ARG A 61 8.49 -21.14 6.08
C ARG A 61 8.05 -22.47 6.65
N ASP A 62 8.46 -22.79 7.89
CA ASP A 62 8.16 -24.06 8.53
C ASP A 62 6.65 -24.31 8.68
N ALA A 63 5.90 -23.28 9.07
CA ALA A 63 4.46 -23.38 9.21
C ALA A 63 3.75 -23.58 7.86
N LEU A 64 4.18 -22.85 6.82
CA LEU A 64 3.56 -22.93 5.50
C LEU A 64 3.91 -24.23 4.78
N THR A 65 5.18 -24.67 4.78
CA THR A 65 5.58 -25.95 4.17
C THR A 65 4.87 -27.13 4.82
N LYS A 66 4.70 -27.11 6.15
CA LYS A 66 3.90 -28.11 6.88
C LYS A 66 2.43 -28.11 6.46
N LYS A 67 1.81 -26.94 6.26
CA LYS A 67 0.42 -26.85 5.78
C LYS A 67 0.25 -27.31 4.34
N LEU A 68 1.27 -27.12 3.51
CA LEU A 68 1.30 -27.51 2.11
C LEU A 68 1.74 -28.98 1.90
N ASP A 69 2.21 -29.65 2.96
CA ASP A 69 2.77 -31.00 2.91
C ASP A 69 3.92 -31.15 1.88
N ILE A 70 4.84 -30.17 1.88
CA ILE A 70 6.02 -30.16 1.01
C ILE A 70 7.31 -30.10 1.83
N SER A 71 8.38 -30.63 1.26
CA SER A 71 9.75 -30.51 1.79
C SER A 71 10.65 -29.88 0.74
N VAL A 72 11.01 -28.61 0.95
CA VAL A 72 11.81 -27.81 0.01
C VAL A 72 12.88 -27.02 0.75
N LYS A 73 13.95 -26.62 0.06
CA LYS A 73 14.96 -25.73 0.64
C LYS A 73 14.39 -24.32 0.80
N ASN A 74 14.92 -23.56 1.77
CA ASN A 74 14.52 -22.17 2.01
C ASN A 74 14.62 -21.29 0.75
N GLU A 75 15.64 -21.51 -0.09
CA GLU A 75 15.82 -20.76 -1.34
C GLU A 75 14.72 -21.06 -2.37
N GLU A 76 14.33 -22.34 -2.51
CA GLU A 76 13.24 -22.75 -3.41
C GLU A 76 11.90 -22.16 -2.96
N PHE A 77 11.65 -22.19 -1.64
CA PHE A 77 10.51 -21.54 -1.04
C PHE A 77 10.51 -20.03 -1.31
N ASP A 78 11.62 -19.34 -1.01
CA ASP A 78 11.72 -17.89 -1.17
C ASP A 78 11.56 -17.50 -2.65
N ASN A 79 12.08 -18.30 -3.58
CA ASN A 79 11.90 -18.08 -5.02
C ASN A 79 10.43 -18.25 -5.45
N ALA A 80 9.75 -19.30 -4.96
CA ALA A 80 8.33 -19.50 -5.24
C ALA A 80 7.46 -18.40 -4.64
N TRP A 81 7.70 -18.04 -3.37
CA TRP A 81 7.01 -16.96 -2.67
C TRP A 81 7.19 -15.62 -3.36
N ASN A 82 8.40 -15.31 -3.81
CA ASN A 82 8.70 -14.07 -4.51
C ASN A 82 8.30 -14.04 -5.99
N ALA A 83 7.79 -15.14 -6.56
CA ALA A 83 7.48 -15.22 -7.99
C ALA A 83 6.43 -14.19 -8.43
N MET A 84 5.60 -13.70 -7.49
CA MET A 84 4.66 -12.62 -7.76
C MET A 84 5.30 -11.26 -8.01
N LEU A 85 6.53 -11.01 -7.55
CA LEU A 85 7.18 -9.71 -7.69
C LEU A 85 7.80 -9.60 -9.07
N LEU A 86 7.33 -8.62 -9.86
CA LEU A 86 7.77 -8.40 -11.23
C LEU A 86 8.71 -7.20 -11.33
N ASP A 87 8.45 -6.30 -12.27
CA ASP A 87 9.28 -5.15 -12.56
C ASP A 87 8.86 -3.94 -11.71
N LEU A 88 9.83 -3.04 -11.53
CA LEU A 88 9.62 -1.74 -10.95
C LEU A 88 9.92 -0.68 -12.02
N PRO A 89 8.91 -0.27 -12.80
CA PRO A 89 9.12 0.60 -13.95
C PRO A 89 9.70 1.97 -13.55
N LYS A 90 10.83 2.34 -14.16
CA LYS A 90 11.55 3.59 -13.85
C LYS A 90 10.67 4.84 -14.02
N ASN A 91 9.76 4.86 -14.98
CA ASN A 91 8.85 5.98 -15.20
C ASN A 91 7.93 6.26 -13.99
N ARG A 92 7.55 5.24 -13.22
CA ARG A 92 6.75 5.41 -11.98
C ARG A 92 7.57 6.08 -10.89
N LEU A 93 8.85 5.71 -10.77
CA LEU A 93 9.80 6.34 -9.87
C LEU A 93 10.06 7.81 -10.23
N ASP A 94 10.30 8.09 -11.52
CA ASP A 94 10.51 9.46 -12.00
C ASP A 94 9.27 10.32 -11.74
N PHE A 95 8.07 9.75 -11.88
CA PHE A 95 6.82 10.43 -11.57
C PHE A 95 6.69 10.76 -10.07
N ILE A 96 6.96 9.79 -9.17
CA ILE A 96 6.98 10.04 -7.72
C ILE A 96 7.99 11.15 -7.38
N LYS A 97 9.20 11.08 -7.95
CA LYS A 97 10.23 12.11 -7.76
C LYS A 97 9.77 13.49 -8.22
N ASN A 98 8.96 13.58 -9.28
CA ASN A 98 8.39 14.85 -9.72
C ASN A 98 7.30 15.37 -8.77
N LEU A 99 6.47 14.49 -8.22
CA LEU A 99 5.46 14.86 -7.22
C LEU A 99 6.10 15.41 -5.92
N ARG A 100 7.25 14.86 -5.48
CA ARG A 100 7.98 15.35 -4.30
C ARG A 100 8.31 16.84 -4.32
N LYS A 101 8.36 17.47 -5.49
CA LYS A 101 8.63 18.91 -5.61
C LYS A 101 7.55 19.76 -4.95
N ASN A 102 6.32 19.25 -4.85
CA ASN A 102 5.16 20.01 -4.39
C ASN A 102 4.39 19.33 -3.24
N TYR A 103 4.66 18.05 -2.96
CA TYR A 103 3.92 17.25 -1.98
C TYR A 103 4.88 16.47 -1.08
N LYS A 104 4.47 16.23 0.18
CA LYS A 104 5.08 15.18 0.99
C LYS A 104 4.60 13.82 0.48
N ILE A 105 5.52 12.91 0.21
CA ILE A 105 5.25 11.61 -0.38
C ILE A 105 5.67 10.52 0.59
N PHE A 106 4.76 9.63 0.94
CA PHE A 106 4.99 8.50 1.83
C PHE A 106 4.69 7.19 1.11
N LEU A 107 5.34 6.12 1.57
CA LEU A 107 5.03 4.75 1.16
C LEU A 107 4.35 4.02 2.32
N PHE A 108 3.24 3.32 2.08
CA PHE A 108 2.66 2.40 3.06
C PHE A 108 2.28 1.06 2.41
N SER A 109 3.07 0.04 2.72
CA SER A 109 2.94 -1.30 2.14
C SER A 109 2.67 -2.36 3.20
N ASN A 110 1.60 -3.14 3.00
CA ASN A 110 1.50 -4.45 3.63
C ASN A 110 2.50 -5.36 2.92
N THR A 111 3.53 -5.81 3.61
CA THR A 111 4.59 -6.66 3.06
C THR A 111 5.17 -7.53 4.17
N ASN A 112 6.11 -8.39 3.81
CA ASN A 112 6.85 -9.24 4.73
C ASN A 112 8.36 -9.19 4.43
N GLU A 113 9.18 -9.74 5.32
CA GLU A 113 10.63 -9.69 5.24
C GLU A 113 11.18 -10.28 3.93
N ILE A 114 10.70 -11.46 3.52
CA ILE A 114 11.14 -12.12 2.29
C ILE A 114 10.84 -11.27 1.05
N HIS A 115 9.63 -10.72 0.94
CA HIS A 115 9.27 -9.83 -0.17
C HIS A 115 10.06 -8.53 -0.14
N LEU A 116 10.22 -7.90 1.03
CA LEU A 116 10.90 -6.62 1.15
C LEU A 116 12.36 -6.74 0.69
N ARG A 117 13.06 -7.80 1.10
CA ARG A 117 14.41 -8.09 0.59
C ARG A 117 14.43 -8.23 -0.93
N LYS A 118 13.48 -9.00 -1.49
CA LYS A 118 13.39 -9.19 -2.94
C LYS A 118 13.12 -7.89 -3.71
N VAL A 119 12.25 -7.03 -3.17
CA VAL A 119 11.97 -5.71 -3.76
C VAL A 119 13.25 -4.90 -3.86
N PHE A 120 14.09 -4.87 -2.82
CA PHE A 120 15.36 -4.15 -2.88
C PHE A 120 16.36 -4.80 -3.84
N ASP A 121 16.40 -6.13 -3.96
CA ASP A 121 17.19 -6.79 -5.00
C ASP A 121 16.75 -6.38 -6.41
N ILE A 122 15.44 -6.28 -6.64
CA ILE A 122 14.87 -5.80 -7.91
C ILE A 122 15.26 -4.35 -8.14
N CYS A 123 15.16 -3.48 -7.14
CA CYS A 123 15.58 -2.08 -7.23
C CYS A 123 17.06 -1.94 -7.59
N GLN A 124 17.93 -2.71 -6.94
CA GLN A 124 19.36 -2.70 -7.21
C GLN A 124 19.66 -3.11 -8.65
N LYS A 125 19.03 -4.19 -9.10
CA LYS A 125 19.25 -4.77 -10.42
C LYS A 125 18.72 -3.88 -11.55
N GLN A 126 17.55 -3.28 -11.36
CA GLN A 126 16.86 -2.54 -12.43
C GLN A 126 17.19 -1.04 -12.44
N ASN A 127 17.42 -0.45 -11.26
CA ASN A 127 17.51 1.00 -11.09
C ASN A 127 18.74 1.46 -10.30
N GLY A 128 19.56 0.55 -9.80
CA GLY A 128 20.86 0.89 -9.19
C GLY A 128 20.79 1.40 -7.75
N PHE A 129 19.69 1.19 -7.02
CA PHE A 129 19.54 1.63 -5.62
C PHE A 129 18.99 0.53 -4.70
N ASN A 130 19.29 0.66 -3.40
CA ASN A 130 18.88 -0.28 -2.35
C ASN A 130 17.92 0.31 -1.31
N THR A 131 17.56 1.58 -1.44
CA THR A 131 16.62 2.28 -0.55
C THR A 131 15.73 3.22 -1.34
N PHE A 132 14.52 3.50 -0.85
CA PHE A 132 13.62 4.44 -1.49
C PHE A 132 13.74 5.89 -0.95
N ASP A 133 14.79 6.19 -0.18
CA ASP A 133 15.00 7.49 0.48
C ASP A 133 14.94 8.70 -0.48
N ASN A 134 15.26 8.49 -1.76
CA ASN A 134 15.20 9.54 -2.79
C ASN A 134 13.78 9.77 -3.36
N TYR A 135 12.81 8.94 -2.99
CA TYR A 135 11.46 8.89 -3.53
C TYR A 135 10.36 9.14 -2.48
N PHE A 136 10.62 8.84 -1.21
CA PHE A 136 9.66 9.06 -0.13
C PHE A 136 10.29 9.85 1.03
N ASP A 137 9.46 10.64 1.72
CA ASP A 137 9.85 11.31 2.96
C ASP A 137 9.98 10.29 4.08
N LYS A 138 9.19 9.21 3.99
CA LYS A 138 9.26 8.05 4.86
C LYS A 138 8.53 6.85 4.29
N GLU A 139 9.07 5.67 4.52
CA GLU A 139 8.46 4.40 4.17
C GLU A 139 7.93 3.66 5.40
N TYR A 140 6.73 3.09 5.24
CA TYR A 140 6.07 2.25 6.23
C TYR A 140 5.85 0.85 5.63
N TYR A 141 6.66 -0.10 6.06
CA TYR A 141 6.50 -1.52 5.72
C TYR A 141 5.85 -2.22 6.91
N SER A 142 4.72 -2.89 6.72
CA SER A 142 3.92 -3.43 7.83
C SER A 142 4.71 -4.35 8.77
N ASN A 143 5.67 -5.10 8.24
CA ASN A 143 6.48 -6.05 9.01
C ASN A 143 7.48 -5.36 9.95
N ILE A 144 7.87 -4.12 9.63
CA ILE A 144 8.75 -3.29 10.45
C ILE A 144 7.89 -2.35 11.32
N PHE A 145 6.80 -1.83 10.76
CA PHE A 145 5.89 -0.89 11.41
C PHE A 145 4.99 -1.54 12.47
N GLY A 146 4.76 -2.85 12.37
CA GLY A 146 3.90 -3.61 13.28
C GLY A 146 2.40 -3.37 13.10
N LYS A 147 2.02 -2.54 12.12
CA LYS A 147 0.63 -2.21 11.79
C LYS A 147 0.41 -2.36 10.29
N LYS A 148 -0.81 -2.72 9.90
CA LYS A 148 -1.15 -2.97 8.50
C LYS A 148 -2.52 -2.43 8.11
N LYS A 149 -2.71 -2.21 6.81
CA LYS A 149 -4.00 -1.93 6.20
C LYS A 149 -4.88 -3.20 6.25
N PRO A 150 -6.21 -3.07 6.30
CA PRO A 150 -7.01 -1.85 6.22
C PRO A 150 -7.28 -1.15 7.57
N SER A 151 -6.53 -1.45 8.64
CA SER A 151 -6.80 -0.85 9.96
C SER A 151 -6.69 0.69 9.92
N PRO A 152 -7.75 1.43 10.31
CA PRO A 152 -7.70 2.90 10.39
C PRO A 152 -6.59 3.40 11.31
N ASP A 153 -6.33 2.69 12.42
CA ASP A 153 -5.28 3.03 13.39
C ASP A 153 -3.88 3.05 12.77
N ALA A 154 -3.65 2.23 11.75
CA ALA A 154 -2.38 2.22 11.03
C ALA A 154 -2.16 3.53 10.28
N PHE A 155 -3.19 4.07 9.62
CA PHE A 155 -3.14 5.36 8.95
C PHE A 155 -3.02 6.50 9.97
N ILE A 156 -3.82 6.50 11.04
CA ILE A 156 -3.76 7.52 12.11
C ILE A 156 -2.35 7.60 12.71
N SER A 157 -1.69 6.46 12.89
CA SER A 157 -0.32 6.40 13.38
C SER A 157 0.66 7.11 12.45
N ILE A 158 0.54 6.89 11.13
CA ILE A 158 1.36 7.58 10.11
C ILE A 158 1.08 9.08 10.10
N LEU A 159 -0.18 9.50 10.23
CA LEU A 159 -0.56 10.91 10.27
C LEU A 159 0.07 11.62 11.47
N ASN A 160 -0.10 11.04 12.66
CA ASN A 160 0.42 11.59 13.91
C ASN A 160 1.95 11.66 13.93
N GLU A 161 2.62 10.59 13.51
CA GLU A 161 4.09 10.52 13.50
C GLU A 161 4.73 11.56 12.58
N ASN A 162 4.05 11.91 11.48
CA ASN A 162 4.55 12.88 10.51
C ASN A 162 3.97 14.29 10.69
N ASN A 163 3.09 14.50 11.68
CA ASN A 163 2.36 15.75 11.90
C ASN A 163 1.68 16.25 10.60
N ILE A 164 0.89 15.38 9.97
CA ILE A 164 0.13 15.68 8.75
C ILE A 164 -1.37 15.44 8.96
N GLU A 165 -2.20 16.23 8.28
CA GLU A 165 -3.65 16.19 8.42
C GLU A 165 -4.31 15.17 7.48
N ALA A 166 -5.32 14.44 7.98
CA ALA A 166 -6.03 13.42 7.20
C ALA A 166 -6.73 14.01 5.96
N ASN A 167 -7.41 15.14 6.12
CA ASN A 167 -8.15 15.84 5.08
C ASN A 167 -7.26 16.56 4.03
N GLU A 168 -5.95 16.60 4.25
CA GLU A 168 -4.94 17.09 3.28
C GLU A 168 -4.12 15.93 2.69
N THR A 169 -4.50 14.68 2.98
CA THR A 169 -3.75 13.48 2.61
C THR A 169 -4.54 12.60 1.66
N LEU A 170 -3.93 12.28 0.51
CA LEU A 170 -4.47 11.35 -0.49
C LEU A 170 -3.75 10.00 -0.39
N PHE A 171 -4.52 8.93 -0.22
CA PHE A 171 -4.03 7.55 -0.28
C PHE A 171 -4.38 6.88 -1.62
N ILE A 172 -3.41 6.18 -2.22
CA ILE A 172 -3.55 5.50 -3.51
C ILE A 172 -3.17 4.04 -3.34
N ASP A 173 -4.12 3.14 -3.63
CA ASP A 173 -4.00 1.70 -3.43
C ASP A 173 -4.89 0.96 -4.44
N ASP A 174 -4.50 -0.25 -4.82
CA ASP A 174 -5.22 -1.13 -5.75
C ASP A 174 -6.26 -2.03 -5.05
N SER A 175 -6.34 -1.99 -3.71
CA SER A 175 -7.24 -2.79 -2.90
C SER A 175 -8.38 -1.96 -2.28
N MET A 176 -9.62 -2.27 -2.66
CA MET A 176 -10.80 -1.54 -2.15
C MET A 176 -10.91 -1.58 -0.61
N GLN A 177 -10.55 -2.69 0.03
CA GLN A 177 -10.54 -2.77 1.50
C GLN A 177 -9.60 -1.75 2.13
N HIS A 178 -8.41 -1.53 1.55
CA HIS A 178 -7.46 -0.54 2.05
C HIS A 178 -8.00 0.89 1.86
N ILE A 179 -8.67 1.14 0.73
CA ILE A 179 -9.32 2.42 0.44
C ILE A 179 -10.40 2.73 1.48
N LEU A 180 -11.23 1.75 1.84
CA LEU A 180 -12.25 1.91 2.87
C LEU A 180 -11.62 2.19 4.24
N GLY A 181 -10.56 1.46 4.61
CA GLY A 181 -9.82 1.68 5.85
C GLY A 181 -9.21 3.09 5.95
N ALA A 182 -8.62 3.59 4.87
CA ALA A 182 -8.07 4.94 4.80
C ALA A 182 -9.16 6.02 4.96
N ARG A 183 -10.32 5.83 4.31
CA ARG A 183 -11.47 6.75 4.44
C ARG A 183 -12.03 6.77 5.86
N GLN A 184 -12.08 5.62 6.53
CA GLN A 184 -12.48 5.54 7.94
C GLN A 184 -11.52 6.30 8.86
N ALA A 185 -10.23 6.37 8.49
CA ALA A 185 -9.24 7.22 9.17
C ALA A 185 -9.31 8.72 8.76
N GLY A 186 -10.26 9.11 7.92
CA GLY A 186 -10.46 10.50 7.48
C GLY A 186 -9.63 10.94 6.28
N LEU A 187 -8.89 10.03 5.63
CA LEU A 187 -8.11 10.36 4.44
C LEU A 187 -8.98 10.44 3.19
N HIS A 188 -8.54 11.24 2.22
CA HIS A 188 -8.96 11.03 0.84
C HIS A 188 -8.30 9.74 0.33
N ALA A 189 -9.05 8.89 -0.36
CA ALA A 189 -8.49 7.65 -0.88
C ALA A 189 -9.09 7.29 -2.25
N THR A 190 -8.21 6.94 -3.19
CA THR A 190 -8.57 6.57 -4.56
C THR A 190 -8.12 5.16 -4.86
N HIS A 191 -9.07 4.35 -5.32
CA HIS A 191 -8.81 3.00 -5.81
C HIS A 191 -8.17 3.07 -7.21
N LEU A 192 -7.00 2.44 -7.34
CA LEU A 192 -6.33 2.27 -8.63
C LEU A 192 -6.80 0.96 -9.28
N SER A 193 -7.91 1.05 -10.03
CA SER A 193 -8.43 -0.06 -10.84
C SER A 193 -7.53 -0.36 -12.04
N ASN A 194 -7.70 -1.52 -12.69
CA ASN A 194 -6.91 -1.96 -13.85
C ASN A 194 -6.84 -0.96 -15.03
N GLU A 195 -7.85 -0.10 -15.19
CA GLU A 195 -7.88 0.94 -16.24
C GLU A 195 -7.08 2.20 -15.89
N LYS A 196 -6.62 2.32 -14.64
CA LYS A 196 -5.92 3.48 -14.12
C LYS A 196 -4.49 3.11 -13.77
N SER A 197 -3.63 4.11 -13.82
CA SER A 197 -2.22 3.99 -13.46
C SER A 197 -1.84 5.07 -12.46
N ILE A 198 -0.71 4.90 -11.79
CA ILE A 198 -0.15 5.89 -10.86
C ILE A 198 -0.09 7.31 -11.47
N PHE A 199 0.05 7.43 -12.79
CA PHE A 199 0.09 8.73 -13.49
C PHE A 199 -1.21 9.54 -13.37
N HIS A 200 -2.34 8.91 -13.03
CA HIS A 200 -3.61 9.59 -12.78
C HIS A 200 -3.67 10.31 -11.42
N THR A 201 -2.62 10.19 -10.60
CA THR A 201 -2.55 10.85 -9.28
C THR A 201 -2.83 12.35 -9.37
N VAL A 202 -2.33 13.05 -10.40
CA VAL A 202 -2.57 14.49 -10.59
C VAL A 202 -4.07 14.77 -10.74
N SER A 203 -4.75 14.02 -11.59
CA SER A 203 -6.20 14.17 -11.78
C SER A 203 -6.99 13.83 -10.51
N PHE A 204 -6.54 12.88 -9.69
CA PHE A 204 -7.17 12.58 -8.40
C PHE A 204 -7.03 13.75 -7.43
N ILE A 205 -5.85 14.36 -7.36
CA ILE A 205 -5.60 15.55 -6.54
C ILE A 205 -6.51 16.70 -6.96
N GLU A 206 -6.57 16.99 -8.26
CA GLU A 206 -7.44 18.05 -8.81
C GLU A 206 -8.90 17.81 -8.47
N ASN A 207 -9.38 16.57 -8.59
CA ASN A 207 -10.76 16.21 -8.25
C ASN A 207 -11.06 16.43 -6.77
N VAL A 208 -10.16 16.03 -5.86
CA VAL A 208 -10.34 16.24 -4.42
C VAL A 208 -10.38 17.74 -4.10
N ASN A 209 -9.41 18.50 -4.60
CA ASN A 209 -9.33 19.94 -4.36
C ASN A 209 -10.59 20.67 -4.88
N ASN A 210 -11.08 20.28 -6.06
CA ASN A 210 -12.29 20.86 -6.65
C ASN A 210 -13.56 20.53 -5.86
N SER A 211 -13.67 19.31 -5.32
CA SER A 211 -14.81 18.92 -4.46
C SER A 211 -14.81 19.71 -3.16
N GLN A 212 -13.65 19.85 -2.50
CA GLN A 212 -13.50 20.63 -1.27
C GLN A 212 -13.88 22.11 -1.47
N LEU A 213 -13.45 22.72 -2.59
CA LEU A 213 -13.81 24.11 -2.92
C LEU A 213 -15.32 24.31 -3.13
N LYS A 214 -16.05 23.29 -3.59
CA LYS A 214 -17.51 23.36 -3.76
C LYS A 214 -18.23 23.27 -2.40
N GLU A 215 -17.78 22.38 -1.53
CA GLU A 215 -18.32 22.22 -0.16
C GLU A 215 -18.14 23.52 0.64
N GLU A 216 -16.94 24.10 0.65
CA GLU A 216 -16.67 25.36 1.36
C GLU A 216 -17.55 26.52 0.87
N LYS A 217 -17.78 26.62 -0.45
CA LYS A 217 -18.69 27.62 -1.02
C LYS A 217 -20.15 27.40 -0.62
N SER A 218 -20.59 26.14 -0.54
CA SER A 218 -21.93 25.78 -0.10
C SER A 218 -22.15 26.19 1.36
N ASP A 219 -21.22 25.86 2.24
CA ASP A 219 -21.33 26.17 3.67
C ASP A 219 -21.31 27.68 3.95
N LEU A 220 -20.46 28.43 3.23
CA LEU A 220 -20.43 29.89 3.30
C LEU A 220 -21.75 30.52 2.85
N ASN A 221 -22.40 29.98 1.81
CA ASN A 221 -23.68 30.46 1.34
C ASN A 221 -24.82 30.13 2.33
N LEU A 222 -24.79 28.97 2.96
CA LEU A 222 -25.75 28.57 3.98
C LEU A 222 -25.61 29.46 5.24
N ALA A 223 -24.39 29.69 5.71
CA ALA A 223 -24.12 30.56 6.86
C ALA A 223 -24.58 32.02 6.60
N ARG A 224 -24.32 32.56 5.41
CA ARG A 224 -24.79 33.91 5.01
C ARG A 224 -26.32 34.01 4.97
N SER A 225 -27.00 32.94 4.55
CA SER A 225 -28.47 32.89 4.49
C SER A 225 -29.06 32.87 5.89
N ASN A 226 -28.50 32.09 6.82
CA ASN A 226 -28.95 32.02 8.20
C ASN A 226 -28.71 33.31 8.99
N CYS A 227 -27.59 34.01 8.75
CA CYS A 227 -27.35 35.34 9.35
C CYS A 227 -28.36 36.40 8.89
N LYS A 228 -28.87 36.32 7.66
CA LYS A 228 -29.92 37.25 7.18
C LYS A 228 -31.28 37.00 7.83
N VAL A 229 -31.59 35.75 8.14
CA VAL A 229 -32.86 35.35 8.81
C VAL A 229 -32.87 35.75 10.29
N LEU A 230 -31.71 35.77 10.96
CA LEU A 230 -31.60 36.17 12.36
C LEU A 230 -31.50 37.69 12.57
N ALA A 231 -31.30 38.46 11.49
CA ALA A 231 -31.20 39.92 11.50
C ALA A 231 -32.51 40.62 11.07
N SER A 232 -33.59 39.86 10.85
CA SER A 232 -34.94 40.31 10.50
C SER A 232 -35.92 39.95 11.59
#